data_AF-A0A2T7AMQ1-F1
#
_entry.id   AF-A0A2T7AMQ1-F1
#
_cell.length_a   1.000
_cell.length_b   1.000
_cell.length_c   1.000
_cell.angle_alpha   90.00
_cell.angle_beta   90.00
_cell.angle_gamma   90.00
#
_symmetry.space_group_name_H-M   'P 1'
#
loop_
_entity.id
_entity.type
_entity.pdbx_description
1 polymer ?
#
loop_
_entity_poly.entity_id
_entity_poly.type
_entity_poly.pdbx_seq_one_letter_code
_entity_poly.pdbx_strand_id
1 'polypeptide(L)'
;MPESHHTPSLYEILYGNFAGGLALHDVSEENQVILSVLDNMQRILNTRAGSLKHLPDYGLPDMTKILQGMPGTAHELISTLCAVLLKYEPRLKRLNIALLAQTTPGELRYAIDAELKGVGLVRYGTEFMPEGRVLIRHLKQQQLMDNRAAL
;
A
#
# COMPACT_ATOMS: atom_id res chain seq x y z
N MET A 1 6.53 -24.40 -14.72
CA MET A 1 5.84 -24.33 -13.41
C MET A 1 5.36 -22.90 -13.25
N PRO A 2 4.07 -22.60 -13.02
CA PRO A 2 3.68 -21.26 -12.68
C PRO A 2 4.17 -20.99 -11.24
N GLU A 3 4.96 -19.93 -11.04
CA GLU A 3 5.44 -19.53 -9.72
C GLU A 3 4.26 -19.02 -8.87
N SER A 4 3.64 -19.93 -8.14
CA SER A 4 2.60 -19.66 -7.16
C SER A 4 3.26 -19.17 -5.85
N HIS A 5 3.72 -17.91 -5.83
CA HIS A 5 4.24 -17.24 -4.62
C HIS A 5 3.11 -17.01 -3.60
N HIS A 6 2.72 -18.06 -2.86
CA HIS A 6 1.67 -18.01 -1.82
C HIS A 6 2.24 -17.80 -0.41
N THR A 7 3.51 -17.44 -0.29
CA THR A 7 4.16 -17.32 1.01
C THR A 7 4.22 -15.88 1.51
N PRO A 8 4.01 -15.64 2.82
CA PRO A 8 4.33 -14.37 3.45
C PRO A 8 5.83 -14.09 3.34
N SER A 9 6.22 -12.84 3.56
CA SER A 9 7.63 -12.44 3.48
C SER A 9 8.43 -13.04 4.63
N LEU A 10 9.75 -13.13 4.44
CA LEU A 10 10.67 -13.58 5.50
C LEU A 10 10.49 -12.78 6.81
N TYR A 11 10.08 -11.51 6.70
CA TYR A 11 9.82 -10.66 7.86
C TYR A 11 8.75 -11.28 8.77
N GLU A 12 7.56 -11.57 8.24
CA GLU A 12 6.46 -12.14 9.03
C GLU A 12 6.74 -13.58 9.48
N ILE A 13 7.50 -14.35 8.68
CA ILE A 13 7.94 -15.71 9.07
C ILE A 13 8.86 -15.66 10.29
N LEU A 14 9.82 -14.73 10.32
CA LEU A 14 10.77 -14.60 11.43
C LEU A 14 10.12 -14.03 12.70
N TYR A 15 9.20 -13.07 12.56
CA TYR A 15 8.50 -12.48 13.70
C TYR A 15 7.31 -13.33 14.20
N GLY A 16 6.76 -14.20 13.36
CA GLY A 16 5.58 -15.02 13.66
C GLY A 16 4.26 -14.24 13.70
N ASN A 17 4.27 -12.96 13.35
CA ASN A 17 3.11 -12.07 13.32
C ASN A 17 3.24 -10.99 12.24
N PHE A 18 2.09 -10.40 11.87
CA PHE A 18 1.98 -9.21 11.03
C PHE A 18 2.18 -7.93 11.85
N ALA A 19 2.38 -6.81 11.18
CA ALA A 19 2.34 -5.51 11.82
C ALA A 19 1.01 -5.32 12.56
N GLY A 20 1.08 -4.89 13.83
CA GLY A 20 -0.08 -4.83 14.72
C GLY A 20 -0.31 -6.09 15.57
N GLY A 21 0.53 -7.12 15.45
CA GLY A 21 0.59 -8.26 16.37
C GLY A 21 -0.36 -9.42 16.06
N LEU A 22 -1.03 -9.41 14.90
CA LEU A 22 -1.86 -10.53 14.45
C LEU A 22 -0.97 -11.74 14.14
N ALA A 23 -1.22 -12.87 14.79
CA ALA A 23 -0.37 -14.06 14.63
C ALA A 23 -0.51 -14.67 13.23
N LEU A 24 0.60 -15.16 12.68
CA LEU A 24 0.64 -15.70 11.32
C LEU A 24 -0.31 -16.89 11.13
N HIS A 25 -0.38 -17.77 12.14
CA HIS A 25 -1.18 -19.00 12.11
C HIS A 25 -2.69 -18.77 12.24
N ASP A 26 -3.12 -17.59 12.70
CA ASP A 26 -4.54 -17.24 12.83
C ASP A 26 -5.14 -16.75 11.50
N VAL A 27 -4.33 -16.62 10.46
CA VAL A 27 -4.69 -16.06 9.16
C VAL A 27 -4.59 -17.14 8.09
N SER A 28 -5.59 -17.22 7.20
CA SER A 28 -5.54 -18.15 6.06
C SER A 28 -4.39 -17.82 5.11
N GLU A 29 -3.81 -18.82 4.44
CA GLU A 29 -2.64 -18.66 3.57
C GLU A 29 -2.79 -17.53 2.54
N GLU A 30 -3.95 -17.45 1.87
CA GLU A 30 -4.26 -16.37 0.92
C GLU A 30 -4.21 -14.98 1.59
N ASN A 31 -4.80 -14.86 2.79
CA ASN A 31 -4.79 -13.60 3.53
C ASN A 31 -3.40 -13.30 4.11
N GLN A 32 -2.56 -14.30 4.37
CA GLN A 32 -1.19 -14.08 4.85
C GLN A 32 -0.36 -13.33 3.79
N VAL A 33 -0.51 -13.70 2.52
CA VAL A 33 0.16 -12.99 1.42
C VAL A 33 -0.33 -11.56 1.32
N ILE A 34 -1.65 -11.35 1.35
CA ILE A 34 -2.27 -10.03 1.25
C ILE A 34 -1.78 -9.09 2.36
N LEU A 35 -1.81 -9.56 3.61
CA LEU A 35 -1.35 -8.78 4.75
C LEU A 35 0.17 -8.55 4.73
N SER A 36 0.95 -9.55 4.31
CA SER A 36 2.40 -9.41 4.16
C SER A 36 2.77 -8.38 3.08
N VAL A 37 2.04 -8.33 1.98
CA VAL A 37 2.21 -7.30 0.94
C VAL A 37 1.83 -5.93 1.50
N LEU A 38 0.71 -5.82 2.21
CA LEU A 38 0.30 -4.57 2.86
C LEU A 38 1.41 -4.04 3.78
N ASP A 39 1.95 -4.89 4.67
CA ASP A 39 2.99 -4.51 5.61
C ASP A 39 4.27 -4.08 4.89
N ASN A 40 4.63 -4.76 3.81
CA ASN A 40 5.80 -4.38 3.03
C ASN A 40 5.60 -3.04 2.31
N MET A 41 4.47 -2.83 1.66
CA MET A 41 4.13 -1.54 1.06
C MET A 41 4.15 -0.44 2.12
N GLN A 42 3.62 -0.71 3.31
CA GLN A 42 3.61 0.23 4.42
C GLN A 42 5.03 0.63 4.86
N ARG A 43 5.95 -0.35 4.96
CA ARG A 43 7.38 -0.13 5.27
C ARG A 43 8.07 0.72 4.19
N ILE A 44 7.83 0.39 2.92
CA ILE A 44 8.38 1.12 1.78
C ILE A 44 7.91 2.58 1.82
N LEU A 45 6.60 2.83 1.91
CA LEU A 45 6.04 4.17 1.85
C LEU A 45 6.42 5.06 3.05
N ASN A 46 6.71 4.45 4.21
CA ASN A 46 7.16 5.18 5.40
C ASN A 46 8.68 5.33 5.51
N THR A 47 9.45 4.84 4.53
CA THR A 47 10.89 5.03 4.50
C THR A 47 11.23 6.21 3.59
N ARG A 48 12.17 7.08 4.01
CA ARG A 48 12.69 8.16 3.17
C ARG A 48 13.82 7.65 2.28
N ALA A 49 13.73 7.91 0.97
CA ALA A 49 14.81 7.65 0.03
C ALA A 49 16.12 8.32 0.49
N GLY A 50 17.23 7.59 0.38
CA GLY A 50 18.55 7.98 0.87
C GLY A 50 18.85 7.56 2.31
N SER A 51 17.88 7.03 3.06
CA SER A 51 18.11 6.57 4.45
C SER A 51 18.91 5.27 4.53
N LEU A 52 18.82 4.42 3.49
CA LEU A 52 19.58 3.18 3.38
C LEU A 52 20.80 3.39 2.46
N LYS A 53 22.00 3.33 3.03
CA LYS A 53 23.26 3.57 2.28
C LYS A 53 23.44 2.64 1.06
N HIS A 54 23.03 1.39 1.19
CA HIS A 54 23.18 0.38 0.14
C HIS A 54 22.01 0.35 -0.84
N LEU A 55 20.95 1.14 -0.58
CA LEU A 55 19.75 1.20 -1.41
C LEU A 55 19.18 2.63 -1.37
N PRO A 56 19.87 3.60 -2.01
CA PRO A 56 19.57 5.03 -1.87
C PRO A 56 18.21 5.42 -2.46
N ASP A 57 17.65 4.59 -3.33
CA ASP A 57 16.37 4.76 -4.00
C ASP A 57 15.19 4.05 -3.30
N TYR A 58 15.44 3.38 -2.17
CA TYR A 58 14.38 2.74 -1.39
C TYR A 58 13.58 3.73 -0.55
N GLY A 59 12.26 3.68 -0.73
CA GLY A 59 11.30 4.54 -0.03
C GLY A 59 10.88 5.74 -0.87
N LEU A 60 10.21 6.70 -0.24
CA LEU A 60 9.70 7.89 -0.91
C LEU A 60 10.72 9.03 -0.90
N PRO A 61 10.83 9.79 -2.01
CA PRO A 61 11.61 11.02 -2.03
C PRO A 61 10.99 12.07 -1.10
N ASP A 62 11.62 13.23 -0.99
CA ASP A 62 11.09 14.32 -0.16
C ASP A 62 9.76 14.83 -0.72
N MET A 63 8.66 14.42 -0.08
CA MET A 63 7.29 14.68 -0.53
C MET A 63 6.85 16.12 -0.27
N THR A 64 7.55 16.87 0.60
CA THR A 64 7.18 18.27 0.88
C THR A 64 7.24 19.13 -0.39
N LYS A 65 8.19 18.85 -1.29
CA LYS A 65 8.33 19.55 -2.58
C LYS A 65 7.20 19.20 -3.55
N ILE A 66 6.77 17.94 -3.56
CA ILE A 66 5.66 17.47 -4.40
C ILE A 66 4.34 18.06 -3.89
N LEU A 67 4.17 18.20 -2.57
CA LEU A 67 2.93 18.71 -1.98
C LEU A 67 2.81 20.25 -1.99
N GLN A 68 3.93 20.99 -1.98
CA GLN A 68 3.93 22.46 -1.96
C GLN A 68 3.70 23.12 -3.33
N GLY A 69 3.61 22.36 -4.43
CA GLY A 69 3.65 22.89 -5.79
C GLY A 69 2.36 22.83 -6.62
N MET A 70 1.25 23.46 -6.21
CA MET A 70 0.13 23.86 -7.12
C MET A 70 -0.56 22.71 -7.94
N PRO A 71 -1.64 22.96 -8.73
CA PRO A 71 -2.45 21.90 -9.34
C PRO A 71 -1.67 21.03 -10.33
N GLY A 72 -1.73 19.69 -10.16
CA GLY A 72 -1.06 18.70 -11.03
C GLY A 72 -0.17 17.70 -10.29
N THR A 73 0.24 18.02 -9.06
CA THR A 73 1.16 17.23 -8.23
C THR A 73 0.62 15.87 -7.79
N ALA A 74 -0.71 15.69 -7.76
CA ALA A 74 -1.33 14.41 -7.44
C ALA A 74 -0.92 13.30 -8.44
N HIS A 75 -0.75 13.64 -9.73
CA HIS A 75 -0.34 12.66 -10.75
C HIS A 75 1.13 12.28 -10.60
N GLU A 76 1.99 13.23 -10.27
CA GLU A 76 3.41 12.98 -10.02
C GLU A 76 3.61 12.13 -8.77
N LEU A 77 2.85 12.43 -7.72
CA LEU A 77 2.78 11.63 -6.49
C LEU A 77 2.34 10.19 -6.78
N ILE A 78 1.23 10.01 -7.48
CA ILE A 78 0.74 8.68 -7.88
C ILE A 78 1.80 7.93 -8.69
N SER A 79 2.42 8.61 -9.66
CA SER A 79 3.47 8.00 -10.50
C SER A 79 4.67 7.55 -9.66
N THR A 80 5.08 8.36 -8.68
CA THR A 80 6.16 8.05 -7.75
C THR A 80 5.82 6.85 -6.87
N LEU A 81 4.62 6.85 -6.27
CA LEU A 81 4.13 5.74 -5.45
C LEU A 81 4.11 4.43 -6.24
N CYS A 82 3.53 4.45 -7.45
CA CYS A 82 3.50 3.28 -8.33
C CYS A 82 4.90 2.77 -8.66
N ALA A 83 5.81 3.66 -9.07
CA ALA A 83 7.16 3.29 -9.46
C ALA A 83 7.95 2.63 -8.31
N VAL A 84 7.86 3.21 -7.10
CA VAL A 84 8.56 2.69 -5.92
C VAL A 84 7.95 1.35 -5.48
N LEU A 85 6.62 1.24 -5.40
CA LEU A 85 5.95 0.01 -4.96
C LEU A 85 6.19 -1.15 -5.93
N LEU A 86 6.05 -0.93 -7.24
CA LEU A 86 6.31 -1.97 -8.25
C LEU A 86 7.78 -2.42 -8.28
N LYS A 87 8.71 -1.56 -7.86
CA LYS A 87 10.13 -1.88 -7.79
C LYS A 87 10.49 -2.74 -6.57
N TYR A 88 9.89 -2.45 -5.40
CA TYR A 88 10.31 -3.05 -4.13
C TYR A 88 9.35 -4.08 -3.54
N GLU A 89 8.17 -4.28 -4.14
CA GLU A 89 7.28 -5.39 -3.82
C GLU A 89 7.05 -6.28 -5.05
N PRO A 90 7.89 -7.33 -5.25
CA PRO A 90 7.87 -8.15 -6.45
C PRO A 90 6.61 -9.00 -6.60
N ARG A 91 5.80 -9.16 -5.55
CA ARG A 91 4.50 -9.86 -5.62
C ARG A 91 3.43 -9.01 -6.30
N LEU A 92 3.61 -7.69 -6.40
CA LEU A 92 2.77 -6.83 -7.23
C LEU A 92 3.02 -7.10 -8.71
N LYS A 93 1.94 -7.27 -9.47
CA LYS A 93 1.94 -7.40 -10.93
C LYS A 93 1.53 -6.10 -11.59
N ARG A 94 0.48 -5.47 -11.07
CA ARG A 94 -0.02 -4.16 -11.50
C ARG A 94 -0.52 -3.38 -10.31
N LEU A 95 -0.51 -2.07 -10.44
CA LEU A 95 -0.96 -1.17 -9.40
C LEU A 95 -1.61 0.06 -10.03
N ASN A 96 -2.78 0.42 -9.53
CA ASN A 96 -3.51 1.63 -9.90
C ASN A 96 -3.83 2.40 -8.61
N ILE A 97 -3.53 3.70 -8.58
CA ILE A 97 -3.80 4.55 -7.42
C ILE A 97 -4.78 5.63 -7.83
N ALA A 98 -5.93 5.68 -7.15
CA ALA A 98 -6.93 6.71 -7.34
C ALA A 98 -6.91 7.70 -6.17
N LEU A 99 -6.89 9.00 -6.46
CA LEU A 99 -7.09 10.04 -5.46
C LEU A 99 -8.56 10.01 -5.00
N LEU A 100 -8.76 9.98 -3.68
CA LEU A 100 -10.08 10.05 -3.06
C LEU A 100 -10.40 11.49 -2.63
N ALA A 101 -11.69 11.77 -2.48
CA ALA A 101 -12.15 13.06 -1.99
C ALA A 101 -11.56 13.35 -0.60
N GLN A 102 -11.03 14.57 -0.43
CA GLN A 102 -10.50 15.03 0.85
C GLN A 102 -11.67 15.25 1.81
N THR A 103 -11.63 14.60 2.96
CA THR A 103 -12.59 14.79 4.06
C THR A 103 -12.08 15.80 5.08
N THR A 104 -10.76 15.96 5.19
CA THR A 104 -10.07 16.85 6.14
C THR A 104 -9.09 17.73 5.38
N PRO A 105 -9.06 19.06 5.63
CA PRO A 105 -8.06 19.93 5.03
C PRO A 105 -6.63 19.49 5.38
N GLY A 106 -5.78 19.34 4.36
CA GLY A 106 -4.38 18.94 4.54
C GLY A 106 -4.14 17.43 4.53
N GLU A 107 -5.19 16.61 4.47
CA GLU A 107 -5.07 15.17 4.27
C GLU A 107 -5.23 14.80 2.80
N LEU A 108 -4.40 13.86 2.33
CA LEU A 108 -4.53 13.29 1.01
C LEU A 108 -4.86 11.80 1.14
N ARG A 109 -5.95 11.37 0.51
CA ARG A 109 -6.45 10.00 0.61
C ARG A 109 -6.35 9.32 -0.74
N TYR A 110 -5.92 8.07 -0.77
CA TYR A 110 -5.83 7.30 -2.00
C TYR A 110 -6.38 5.88 -1.83
N ALA A 111 -6.99 5.34 -2.88
CA ALA A 111 -7.24 3.91 -3.00
C ALA A 111 -6.16 3.30 -3.89
N ILE A 112 -5.58 2.19 -3.44
CA ILE A 112 -4.62 1.37 -4.19
C ILE A 112 -5.33 0.10 -4.64
N ASP A 113 -5.54 -0.05 -5.94
CA ASP A 113 -5.94 -1.29 -6.58
C ASP A 113 -4.70 -2.03 -7.04
N ALA A 114 -4.42 -3.17 -6.44
CA ALA A 114 -3.26 -4.00 -6.72
C ALA A 114 -3.68 -5.32 -7.38
N GLU A 115 -2.99 -5.71 -8.44
CA GLU A 115 -3.04 -7.09 -8.95
C GLU A 115 -1.84 -7.84 -8.37
N LEU A 116 -2.09 -8.84 -7.54
CA LEU A 116 -1.07 -9.69 -6.94
C LEU A 116 -0.85 -10.95 -7.78
N LYS A 117 0.42 -11.33 -7.96
CA LYS A 117 0.80 -12.59 -8.61
C LYS A 117 0.28 -13.77 -7.79
N GLY A 118 -0.49 -14.65 -8.42
CA GLY A 118 -1.04 -15.85 -7.76
C GLY A 118 -2.32 -15.64 -6.94
N VAL A 119 -2.62 -14.41 -6.52
CA VAL A 119 -3.82 -14.10 -5.70
C VAL A 119 -4.92 -13.40 -6.52
N GLY A 120 -4.57 -12.45 -7.39
CA GLY A 120 -5.53 -11.68 -8.18
C GLY A 120 -5.71 -10.24 -7.70
N LEU A 121 -6.88 -9.65 -7.95
CA LEU A 121 -7.15 -8.24 -7.64
C LEU A 121 -7.47 -8.03 -6.15
N VAL A 122 -6.75 -7.10 -5.52
CA VAL A 122 -6.88 -6.73 -4.12
C VAL A 122 -6.93 -5.20 -4.00
N ARG A 123 -7.83 -4.67 -3.19
CA ARG A 123 -7.97 -3.23 -2.92
C ARG A 123 -7.46 -2.89 -1.53
N TYR A 124 -6.51 -1.97 -1.46
CA TYR A 124 -6.00 -1.35 -0.24
C TYR A 124 -6.43 0.12 -0.19
N GLY A 125 -6.86 0.61 0.97
CA GLY A 125 -7.09 2.04 1.21
C GLY A 125 -5.86 2.67 1.84
N THR A 126 -5.52 3.91 1.47
CA THR A 126 -4.38 4.62 2.05
C THR A 126 -4.72 6.06 2.42
N GLU A 127 -4.11 6.55 3.49
CA GLU A 127 -4.28 7.92 3.99
C GLU A 127 -2.89 8.51 4.24
N PHE A 128 -2.60 9.66 3.61
CA PHE A 128 -1.39 10.45 3.82
C PHE A 128 -1.69 11.52 4.86
N MET A 129 -1.02 11.44 5.99
CA MET A 129 -1.17 12.42 7.07
C MET A 129 -0.23 13.62 6.83
N PRO A 130 -0.61 14.84 7.27
CA PRO A 130 0.21 16.05 7.12
C PRO A 130 1.65 15.92 7.66
N GLU A 131 1.87 15.01 8.60
CA GLU A 131 3.16 14.72 9.24
C GLU A 131 4.14 13.90 8.35
N GLY A 132 3.74 13.55 7.12
CA GLY A 132 4.56 12.76 6.19
C GLY A 132 4.48 11.25 6.38
N ARG A 133 3.54 10.77 7.20
CA ARG A 133 3.26 9.33 7.38
C ARG A 133 2.19 8.88 6.39
N VAL A 134 2.46 7.76 5.73
CA VAL A 134 1.47 7.04 4.93
C VAL A 134 0.88 5.95 5.79
N LEU A 135 -0.43 5.78 5.77
CA LEU A 135 -1.11 4.63 6.35
C LEU A 135 -1.78 3.84 5.24
N ILE A 136 -1.59 2.52 5.21
CA ILE A 136 -2.26 1.59 4.30
C ILE A 136 -3.13 0.66 5.14
N ARG A 137 -4.40 0.50 4.75
CA ARG A 137 -5.38 -0.39 5.35
C ARG A 137 -5.91 -1.34 4.27
N HIS A 138 -6.03 -2.62 4.59
CA HIS A 138 -6.69 -3.56 3.70
C HIS A 138 -8.21 -3.32 3.78
N LEU A 139 -8.81 -2.95 2.64
CA LEU A 139 -10.25 -2.75 2.57
C LEU A 139 -10.88 -4.08 2.18
N LYS A 140 -11.29 -4.89 3.17
CA LYS A 140 -12.20 -5.99 2.90
C LYS A 140 -13.50 -5.38 2.36
N GLN A 141 -13.93 -5.86 1.20
CA GLN A 141 -15.15 -5.43 0.53
C GLN A 141 -16.33 -5.57 1.49
N GLN A 142 -16.76 -4.47 2.13
CA GLN A 142 -18.08 -4.39 2.75
C GLN A 142 -19.10 -4.24 1.62
N GLN A 143 -19.38 -5.34 0.91
CA GLN A 143 -20.63 -5.42 0.14
C GLN A 143 -21.77 -5.70 1.13
N LEU A 144 -22.36 -4.63 1.68
CA LEU A 144 -23.81 -4.43 1.82
C LEU A 144 -24.02 -3.09 2.55
N MET A 145 -24.57 -2.09 1.87
CA MET A 145 -25.44 -0.99 2.35
C MET A 145 -25.17 0.30 1.55
N ASP A 146 -25.44 0.27 0.24
CA ASP A 146 -25.82 1.47 -0.53
C ASP A 146 -26.87 1.11 -1.59
N ASN A 147 -27.75 0.14 -1.27
CA ASN A 147 -28.89 -0.23 -2.10
C ASN A 147 -30.25 0.06 -1.42
N ARG A 148 -30.31 1.09 -0.55
CA ARG A 148 -31.57 1.62 0.02
C ARG A 148 -31.66 3.15 -0.03
N ALA A 149 -31.24 3.74 -1.14
CA ALA A 149 -31.56 5.13 -1.48
C ALA A 149 -32.09 5.22 -2.92
N ALA A 150 -33.07 4.37 -3.25
CA ALA A 150 -33.95 4.49 -4.41
C ALA A 150 -35.21 3.64 -4.20
N LEU A 151 -36.02 4.03 -3.21
CA LEU A 151 -37.46 3.79 -3.17
C LEU A 151 -38.12 5.11 -2.76
#